data_AF-A0AAD6S5P5-F1
#
_entry.id   AF-A0AAD6S5P5-F1
#
_cell.length_a   1.000
_cell.length_b   1.000
_cell.length_c   1.000
_cell.angle_alpha   90.00
_cell.angle_beta   90.00
_cell.angle_gamma   90.00
#
_symmetry.space_group_name_H-M   'P 1'
#
loop_
_entity.id
_entity.type
_entity.pdbx_description
1 polymer ?
#
loop_
_entity_poly.entity_id
_entity_poly.type
_entity_poly.pdbx_seq_one_letter_code
_entity_poly.pdbx_strand_id
1 'polypeptide(L)'
;QDRPLHFFYPLEDEFVDESLRREGRGARHVYARCAGTLCDARRECPNRRCDGAAEWRCVDQGCYGEIMHCTRCVVAAHAQHSTHFIEASRRNWLQKLGLRVQLGHPPGEICEYSVDFCGCKTADGREHEEHWRQLMRACWWPATVSAPNTCATFQVLRLFQILNCLGKLSAYDFLRGLEKCTNNDGENKPPDRRKPFMVIVREWREVKRVKRRKQGYHKGGVKEIAKGALAEKCRACPQVGWNMLEGWEKANPFYRFFYFLFLAQDANFRLSNHSVFSEAVDPIIGDGLGYFCQREGDEGYKAHIAKHVNEQEISNCSGFQAMFMANSKRINGLRSTGVFGVTCSRHNMWLPNGLGDLQVGERFCNGDFVLLAALMIFNVLWLVVSYDIACQYVIHFWEWMGRMPAAMQLKLAPSDVWWKVPNFHLPPHKKPCHSPYSFHWMWGAGMTHGEGVEQNWAFSNGAAGSTRLMGPGSRHATLEDVFGFHNYDRVLAMRAFLPLRLDSRV
;
A
#
# COMPACT_ATOMS: atom_id res chain seq x y z
N GLN A 1 -18.54 19.83 -27.41
CA GLN A 1 -18.16 18.45 -27.06
C GLN A 1 -18.76 17.56 -28.12
N ASP A 2 -17.95 16.75 -28.79
CA ASP A 2 -18.47 15.71 -29.68
C ASP A 2 -19.39 14.81 -28.88
N ARG A 3 -20.52 14.43 -29.49
CA ARG A 3 -21.45 13.44 -28.96
C ARG A 3 -21.00 12.07 -29.46
N PRO A 4 -20.02 11.40 -28.82
CA PRO A 4 -19.23 10.35 -29.46
C PRO A 4 -20.10 9.13 -29.80
N LEU A 5 -21.07 8.84 -28.94
CA LEU A 5 -22.03 7.76 -29.13
C LEU A 5 -22.99 8.03 -30.31
N HIS A 6 -23.30 9.29 -30.62
CA HIS A 6 -24.12 9.63 -31.79
C HIS A 6 -23.36 9.41 -33.11
N PHE A 7 -22.03 9.47 -33.09
CA PHE A 7 -21.19 9.14 -34.25
C PHE A 7 -20.83 7.65 -34.31
N PHE A 8 -20.77 6.97 -33.16
CA PHE A 8 -20.55 5.52 -33.09
C PHE A 8 -21.76 4.73 -33.60
N TYR A 9 -22.98 5.09 -33.18
CA TYR A 9 -24.18 4.30 -33.48
C TYR A 9 -24.39 4.00 -34.98
N PRO A 10 -24.22 4.96 -35.91
CA PRO A 10 -24.31 4.66 -37.35
C PRO A 10 -23.17 3.79 -37.89
N LEU A 11 -22.06 3.66 -37.16
CA LEU A 11 -20.86 2.92 -37.54
C LEU A 11 -20.70 1.62 -36.75
N GLU A 12 -21.70 1.20 -35.95
CA GLU A 12 -21.58 0.06 -35.03
C GLU A 12 -21.13 -1.21 -35.77
N ASP A 13 -21.74 -1.50 -36.92
CA ASP A 13 -21.37 -2.64 -37.77
C ASP A 13 -19.91 -2.52 -38.27
N GLU A 14 -19.46 -1.33 -38.67
CA GLU A 14 -18.06 -1.11 -39.10
C GLU A 14 -17.06 -1.32 -37.96
N PHE A 15 -17.42 -0.89 -36.74
CA PHE A 15 -16.60 -1.14 -35.54
C PHE A 15 -16.56 -2.63 -35.18
N VAL A 16 -17.66 -3.35 -35.38
CA VAL A 16 -17.71 -4.81 -35.21
C VAL A 16 -16.82 -5.49 -36.24
N ASP A 17 -16.94 -5.15 -37.53
CA ASP A 17 -16.12 -5.72 -38.60
C ASP A 17 -14.62 -5.46 -38.37
N GLU A 18 -14.24 -4.24 -37.99
CA GLU A 18 -12.85 -3.90 -37.67
C GLU A 18 -12.34 -4.60 -36.41
N SER A 19 -13.22 -4.90 -35.45
CA SER A 19 -12.88 -5.71 -34.27
C SER A 19 -12.67 -7.18 -34.64
N LEU A 20 -13.56 -7.76 -35.45
CA LEU A 20 -13.49 -9.14 -35.94
C LEU A 20 -12.26 -9.38 -36.82
N ARG A 21 -11.74 -8.35 -37.50
CA ARG A 21 -10.46 -8.41 -38.24
C ARG A 21 -9.31 -8.93 -37.37
N ARG A 22 -9.35 -8.67 -36.06
CA ARG A 22 -8.33 -9.13 -35.09
C ARG A 22 -8.51 -10.59 -34.67
N GLU A 23 -9.68 -11.16 -34.85
CA GLU A 23 -10.00 -12.53 -34.44
C GLU A 23 -9.63 -13.57 -35.51
N GLY A 24 -9.64 -13.20 -36.80
CA GLY A 24 -9.21 -14.05 -37.92
C GLY A 24 -7.75 -13.83 -38.38
N ARG A 25 -7.23 -14.64 -39.32
CA ARG A 25 -5.86 -14.48 -39.91
C ARG A 25 -5.68 -13.24 -40.81
N GLY A 26 -6.57 -12.25 -40.73
CA GLY A 26 -6.62 -11.07 -41.58
C GLY A 26 -6.94 -11.36 -43.07
N ALA A 27 -7.21 -10.31 -43.85
CA ALA A 27 -7.53 -10.44 -45.27
C ALA A 27 -6.35 -11.06 -46.07
N ARG A 28 -6.69 -11.97 -46.99
CA ARG A 28 -5.87 -13.00 -47.67
C ARG A 28 -4.53 -12.59 -48.32
N HIS A 29 -4.14 -11.31 -48.34
CA HIS A 29 -3.03 -10.83 -49.17
C HIS A 29 -1.80 -10.34 -48.38
N VAL A 30 -1.95 -9.94 -47.10
CA VAL A 30 -0.85 -9.39 -46.28
C VAL A 30 -0.22 -10.45 -45.34
N TYR A 31 -0.92 -11.56 -45.08
CA TYR A 31 -0.60 -12.48 -43.98
C TYR A 31 -0.15 -13.89 -44.41
N ALA A 32 0.03 -14.15 -45.71
CA ALA A 32 0.43 -15.47 -46.21
C ALA A 32 1.94 -15.78 -46.04
N ARG A 33 2.76 -14.76 -45.74
CA ARG A 33 4.21 -14.88 -45.59
C ARG A 33 4.67 -14.38 -44.24
N CYS A 34 5.65 -15.05 -43.66
CA CYS A 34 6.28 -14.61 -42.42
C CYS A 34 6.89 -13.21 -42.58
N ALA A 35 6.51 -12.27 -41.72
CA ALA A 35 7.05 -10.91 -41.72
C ALA A 35 8.33 -10.73 -40.87
N GLY A 36 8.98 -11.84 -40.50
CA GLY A 36 10.16 -11.79 -39.64
C GLY A 36 11.43 -11.48 -40.44
N THR A 37 12.28 -10.62 -39.88
CA THR A 37 13.57 -10.21 -40.48
C THR A 37 14.54 -11.38 -40.68
N LEU A 38 14.45 -12.44 -39.88
CA LEU A 38 15.23 -13.68 -40.06
C LEU A 38 14.85 -14.46 -41.34
N CYS A 39 13.67 -14.20 -41.91
CA CYS A 39 13.23 -14.77 -43.18
C CYS A 39 13.41 -13.79 -44.36
N ASP A 40 13.41 -12.47 -44.11
CA ASP A 40 13.50 -11.44 -45.16
C ASP A 40 14.94 -11.18 -45.65
N ALA A 41 15.95 -11.70 -44.94
CA ALA A 41 17.33 -11.78 -45.40
C ALA A 41 17.47 -12.78 -46.57
N ARG A 42 16.96 -12.41 -47.76
CA ARG A 42 16.93 -13.21 -48.99
C ARG A 42 18.30 -13.64 -49.56
N ARG A 43 19.41 -13.53 -48.82
CA ARG A 43 20.73 -13.99 -49.28
C ARG A 43 21.48 -14.91 -48.33
N GLU A 44 21.13 -14.99 -47.05
CA GLU A 44 21.94 -15.76 -46.08
C GLU A 44 21.08 -16.44 -44.99
N CYS A 45 20.03 -17.16 -45.38
CA CYS A 45 19.48 -18.18 -44.47
C CYS A 45 20.27 -19.48 -44.71
N PRO A 46 21.19 -19.89 -43.81
CA PRO A 46 22.10 -21.03 -44.06
C PRO A 46 21.35 -22.36 -44.18
N ASN A 47 20.12 -22.40 -43.66
CA ASN A 47 19.17 -23.47 -43.90
C ASN A 47 18.10 -22.95 -44.84
N ARG A 48 18.18 -23.23 -46.14
CA ARG A 48 17.11 -23.05 -47.16
C ARG A 48 15.82 -23.87 -46.83
N ARG A 49 15.37 -23.87 -45.58
CA ARG A 49 14.29 -24.67 -44.97
C ARG A 49 13.44 -23.84 -43.99
N CYS A 50 13.34 -22.51 -44.14
CA CYS A 50 12.17 -21.85 -43.59
C CYS A 50 11.13 -21.85 -44.71
N ASP A 51 10.14 -22.74 -44.63
CA ASP A 51 9.09 -22.85 -45.66
C ASP A 51 8.17 -21.61 -45.71
N GLY A 52 8.51 -20.54 -44.98
CA GLY A 52 7.87 -19.21 -45.08
C GLY A 52 6.45 -19.15 -44.54
N ALA A 53 5.85 -20.30 -44.17
CA ALA A 53 4.51 -20.42 -43.67
C ALA A 53 4.34 -19.59 -42.39
N ALA A 54 3.52 -18.55 -42.52
CA ALA A 54 3.19 -17.65 -41.44
C ALA A 54 2.10 -18.32 -40.60
N GLU A 55 2.49 -18.94 -39.50
CA GLU A 55 1.61 -19.79 -38.68
C GLU A 55 1.17 -19.11 -37.39
N TRP A 56 2.02 -18.24 -36.83
CA TRP A 56 1.87 -17.70 -35.50
C TRP A 56 1.75 -16.18 -35.52
N ARG A 57 0.79 -15.63 -34.78
CA ARG A 57 0.76 -14.22 -34.41
C ARG A 57 0.90 -14.04 -32.91
N CYS A 58 1.32 -12.87 -32.46
CA CYS A 58 1.21 -12.51 -31.04
C CYS A 58 -0.20 -11.97 -30.76
N VAL A 59 -0.79 -12.33 -29.62
CA VAL A 59 -2.13 -11.83 -29.24
C VAL A 59 -2.09 -10.79 -28.11
N ASP A 60 -0.91 -10.42 -27.65
CA ASP A 60 -0.73 -9.33 -26.68
C ASP A 60 -0.84 -7.98 -27.39
N GLN A 61 -1.74 -7.12 -26.89
CA GLN A 61 -2.09 -5.84 -27.53
C GLN A 61 -0.93 -4.82 -27.57
N GLY A 62 0.13 -5.03 -26.79
CA GLY A 62 1.35 -4.23 -26.83
C GLY A 62 2.38 -4.70 -27.88
N CYS A 63 2.13 -5.85 -28.50
CA CYS A 63 2.88 -6.37 -29.64
C CYS A 63 2.05 -6.09 -30.91
N TYR A 64 2.69 -5.85 -32.05
CA TYR A 64 2.01 -5.64 -33.34
C TYR A 64 1.31 -6.94 -33.82
N GLY A 65 0.25 -7.32 -33.11
CA GLY A 65 -0.30 -8.67 -32.99
C GLY A 65 -1.12 -9.18 -34.17
N GLU A 66 -1.21 -8.40 -35.23
CA GLU A 66 -1.89 -8.82 -36.46
C GLU A 66 -0.91 -9.51 -37.42
N ILE A 67 0.40 -9.36 -37.21
CA ILE A 67 1.42 -9.84 -38.11
C ILE A 67 1.71 -11.33 -37.88
N MET A 68 1.71 -12.09 -38.97
CA MET A 68 2.00 -13.52 -38.95
C MET A 68 3.51 -13.80 -39.11
N HIS A 69 4.01 -14.75 -38.32
CA HIS A 69 5.41 -15.15 -38.24
C HIS A 69 5.52 -16.69 -38.31
N CYS A 70 6.65 -17.20 -38.81
CA CYS A 70 7.03 -18.58 -38.61
C CYS A 70 7.55 -18.78 -37.17
N THR A 71 7.64 -20.04 -36.71
CA THR A 71 8.12 -20.41 -35.37
C THR A 71 9.45 -19.73 -35.00
N ARG A 72 10.45 -19.74 -35.90
CA ARG A 72 11.76 -19.14 -35.63
C ARG A 72 11.68 -17.63 -35.44
N CYS A 73 10.94 -16.95 -36.32
CA CYS A 73 10.81 -15.49 -36.30
C CYS A 73 9.99 -15.02 -35.10
N VAL A 74 8.92 -15.73 -34.74
CA VAL A 74 8.11 -15.36 -33.58
C VAL A 74 8.91 -15.53 -32.29
N VAL A 75 9.67 -16.62 -32.14
CA VAL A 75 10.54 -16.84 -30.97
C VAL A 75 11.62 -15.75 -30.88
N ALA A 76 12.28 -15.42 -31.99
CA ALA A 76 13.31 -14.38 -32.01
C ALA A 76 12.74 -12.99 -31.70
N ALA A 77 11.59 -12.63 -32.29
CA ALA A 77 10.93 -11.35 -32.04
C ALA A 77 10.50 -11.18 -30.57
N HIS A 78 10.23 -12.30 -29.88
CA HIS A 78 9.81 -12.31 -28.49
C HIS A 78 10.92 -12.68 -27.50
N ALA A 79 12.19 -12.65 -27.90
CA ALA A 79 13.33 -12.91 -27.02
C ALA A 79 13.33 -12.00 -25.77
N GLN A 80 12.81 -10.77 -25.91
CA GLN A 80 12.66 -9.79 -24.81
C GLN A 80 11.23 -9.68 -24.27
N HIS A 81 10.29 -10.42 -24.84
CA HIS A 81 8.85 -10.36 -24.53
C HIS A 81 8.31 -11.75 -24.22
N SER A 82 8.99 -12.45 -23.31
CA SER A 82 8.79 -13.88 -23.08
C SER A 82 7.47 -14.27 -22.41
N THR A 83 6.74 -13.30 -21.86
CA THR A 83 5.43 -13.51 -21.23
C THR A 83 4.27 -13.30 -22.20
N HIS A 84 4.54 -12.94 -23.45
CA HIS A 84 3.49 -12.81 -24.46
C HIS A 84 2.91 -14.17 -24.84
N PHE A 85 1.67 -14.14 -25.29
CA PHE A 85 0.96 -15.24 -25.87
C PHE A 85 0.96 -15.14 -27.39
N ILE A 86 0.93 -16.31 -28.01
CA ILE A 86 0.88 -16.47 -29.44
C ILE A 86 -0.30 -17.33 -29.83
N GLU A 87 -0.71 -17.26 -31.09
CA GLU A 87 -1.85 -18.02 -31.60
C GLU A 87 -1.62 -18.46 -33.04
N ALA A 88 -2.04 -19.69 -33.34
CA ALA A 88 -2.15 -20.21 -34.71
C ALA A 88 -3.59 -20.64 -35.04
N SER A 89 -4.20 -21.40 -34.13
CA SER A 89 -5.62 -21.76 -34.08
C SER A 89 -6.21 -21.64 -32.68
N ARG A 90 -5.35 -21.80 -31.66
CA ARG A 90 -5.63 -21.51 -30.25
C ARG A 90 -4.42 -20.82 -29.63
N ARG A 91 -4.67 -20.07 -28.56
CA ARG A 91 -3.64 -19.43 -27.73
C ARG A 91 -2.63 -20.46 -27.20
N ASN A 92 -1.36 -20.12 -27.27
CA ASN A 92 -0.23 -20.93 -26.80
C ASN A 92 0.86 -20.06 -26.18
N TRP A 93 1.73 -20.72 -25.40
CA TRP A 93 2.90 -20.12 -24.78
C TRP A 93 4.10 -20.21 -25.73
N LEU A 94 4.91 -19.14 -25.80
CA LEU A 94 6.16 -19.12 -26.57
C LEU A 94 7.15 -20.21 -26.17
N GLN A 95 7.10 -20.67 -24.90
CA GLN A 95 7.90 -21.79 -24.41
C GLN A 95 7.67 -23.08 -25.22
N LYS A 96 6.43 -23.35 -25.65
CA LYS A 96 6.12 -24.54 -26.48
C LYS A 96 6.79 -24.49 -27.85
N LEU A 97 7.12 -23.29 -28.33
CA LEU A 97 7.87 -23.07 -29.56
C LEU A 97 9.38 -23.03 -29.35
N GLY A 98 9.86 -23.27 -28.12
CA GLY A 98 11.28 -23.32 -27.78
C GLY A 98 11.86 -22.01 -27.26
N LEU A 99 11.05 -20.99 -26.98
CA LEU A 99 11.57 -19.77 -26.32
C LEU A 99 12.11 -20.11 -24.93
N ARG A 100 13.35 -19.70 -24.68
CA ARG A 100 14.07 -19.85 -23.41
C ARG A 100 14.47 -18.47 -22.90
N VAL A 101 14.31 -18.21 -21.60
CA VAL A 101 14.63 -16.92 -20.97
C VAL A 101 15.99 -17.02 -20.28
N GLN A 102 17.06 -16.47 -20.86
CA GLN A 102 18.36 -16.51 -20.18
C GLN A 102 18.38 -15.52 -19.01
N LEU A 103 18.58 -16.01 -17.79
CA LEU A 103 18.74 -15.17 -16.61
C LEU A 103 20.24 -14.88 -16.41
N GLY A 104 20.56 -13.66 -15.98
CA GLY A 104 21.95 -13.26 -15.69
C GLY A 104 22.77 -12.76 -16.89
N HIS A 105 22.22 -12.74 -18.11
CA HIS A 105 22.86 -12.18 -19.32
C HIS A 105 21.92 -11.18 -20.04
N PRO A 106 22.46 -10.29 -20.89
CA PRO A 106 21.67 -9.51 -21.84
C PRO A 106 20.78 -10.39 -22.74
N PRO A 107 19.57 -9.93 -23.11
CA PRO A 107 18.71 -10.69 -24.00
C PRO A 107 19.35 -10.96 -25.37
N GLY A 108 19.33 -12.22 -25.82
CA GLY A 108 19.90 -12.64 -27.10
C GLY A 108 21.32 -13.23 -27.00
N GLU A 109 21.98 -13.14 -25.85
CA GLU A 109 23.22 -13.88 -25.61
C GLU A 109 22.95 -15.38 -25.45
N ILE A 110 23.77 -16.19 -26.11
CA ILE A 110 23.69 -17.65 -26.05
C ILE A 110 24.48 -18.11 -24.84
N CYS A 111 23.76 -18.59 -23.82
CA CYS A 111 24.29 -19.42 -22.74
C CYS A 111 23.84 -20.86 -22.99
N GLU A 112 24.57 -21.87 -22.52
CA GLU A 112 24.31 -23.30 -22.82
C GLU A 112 22.96 -23.86 -22.28
N TYR A 113 22.12 -23.03 -21.66
CA TYR A 113 20.97 -23.47 -20.87
C TYR A 113 19.61 -22.80 -21.32
N SER A 114 18.47 -23.01 -20.66
CA SER A 114 17.01 -22.97 -21.03
C SER A 114 15.93 -22.39 -20.01
N VAL A 115 15.72 -21.08 -19.83
CA VAL A 115 15.20 -20.55 -18.52
C VAL A 115 16.15 -20.92 -17.42
N ASP A 116 17.38 -20.50 -17.64
CA ASP A 116 18.46 -21.01 -16.87
C ASP A 116 19.18 -19.90 -16.18
N PHE A 117 19.47 -20.24 -14.94
CA PHE A 117 20.36 -19.47 -14.12
C PHE A 117 21.74 -19.58 -14.75
N CYS A 118 22.29 -18.42 -15.06
CA CYS A 118 23.68 -18.31 -15.44
C CYS A 118 24.55 -18.88 -14.31
N GLY A 119 25.33 -19.91 -14.63
CA GLY A 119 26.41 -20.42 -13.79
C GLY A 119 27.76 -19.76 -14.08
N CYS A 120 27.81 -18.74 -14.95
CA CYS A 120 29.05 -18.05 -15.27
C CYS A 120 29.54 -17.26 -14.05
N LYS A 121 30.87 -17.16 -13.94
CA LYS A 121 31.51 -16.32 -12.92
C LYS A 121 31.07 -14.88 -13.10
N THR A 122 30.74 -14.23 -11.99
CA THR A 122 30.41 -12.80 -12.00
C THR A 122 31.66 -11.96 -12.29
N ALA A 123 31.48 -10.74 -12.78
CA ALA A 123 32.59 -9.83 -13.11
C ALA A 123 33.53 -9.52 -11.92
N ASP A 124 33.07 -9.75 -10.69
CA ASP A 124 33.84 -9.63 -9.44
C ASP A 124 34.47 -10.95 -8.96
N GLY A 125 34.47 -12.01 -9.79
CA GLY A 125 35.21 -13.24 -9.55
C GLY A 125 34.54 -14.29 -8.66
N ARG A 126 33.25 -14.15 -8.29
CA ARG A 126 32.51 -15.20 -7.57
C ARG A 126 32.17 -16.36 -8.50
N GLU A 127 31.98 -17.55 -7.94
CA GLU A 127 31.73 -18.77 -8.72
C GLU A 127 30.45 -18.67 -9.58
N HIS A 128 29.36 -18.08 -9.07
CA HIS A 128 28.12 -17.74 -9.80
C HIS A 128 27.21 -16.83 -8.97
N GLU A 129 26.30 -16.07 -9.61
CA GLU A 129 25.28 -15.26 -8.92
C GLU A 129 24.12 -16.14 -8.45
N GLU A 130 23.61 -15.92 -7.23
CA GLU A 130 22.47 -16.68 -6.70
C GLU A 130 21.20 -16.52 -7.57
N HIS A 131 20.43 -17.61 -7.70
CA HIS A 131 19.24 -17.69 -8.55
C HIS A 131 18.22 -16.57 -8.32
N TRP A 132 17.89 -16.28 -7.05
CA TRP A 132 16.93 -15.24 -6.70
C TRP A 132 17.38 -13.84 -7.15
N ARG A 133 18.68 -13.56 -7.16
CA ARG A 133 19.23 -12.27 -7.62
C ARG A 133 19.12 -12.13 -9.12
N GLN A 134 19.39 -13.20 -9.87
CA GLN A 134 19.24 -13.21 -11.32
C GLN A 134 17.78 -12.95 -11.73
N LEU A 135 16.82 -13.57 -11.03
CA LEU A 135 15.38 -13.29 -11.21
C LEU A 135 15.04 -11.83 -10.93
N MET A 136 15.52 -11.30 -9.81
CA MET A 136 15.27 -9.90 -9.42
C MET A 136 15.86 -8.91 -10.45
N ARG A 137 17.04 -9.20 -11.00
CA ARG A 137 17.64 -8.42 -12.10
C ARG A 137 16.81 -8.49 -13.38
N ALA A 138 16.15 -9.61 -13.64
CA ALA A 138 15.17 -9.77 -14.71
C ALA A 138 13.77 -9.19 -14.38
N CYS A 139 13.64 -8.42 -13.31
CA CYS A 139 12.36 -7.87 -12.81
C CYS A 139 11.33 -8.94 -12.44
N TRP A 140 11.76 -10.13 -12.04
CA TRP A 140 10.92 -11.23 -11.57
C TRP A 140 11.17 -11.44 -10.08
N TRP A 141 10.13 -11.32 -9.27
CA TRP A 141 10.22 -11.54 -7.83
C TRP A 141 9.95 -13.01 -7.50
N PRO A 142 10.91 -13.73 -6.91
CA PRO A 142 10.74 -15.14 -6.58
C PRO A 142 9.88 -15.36 -5.32
N ALA A 143 9.08 -16.42 -5.31
CA ALA A 143 8.33 -16.83 -4.11
C ALA A 143 9.21 -17.50 -3.04
N THR A 144 10.37 -18.04 -3.45
CA THR A 144 11.34 -18.72 -2.58
C THR A 144 12.76 -18.37 -3.00
N VAL A 145 13.68 -18.28 -2.05
CA VAL A 145 15.07 -17.87 -2.31
C VAL A 145 15.94 -19.04 -2.79
N SER A 146 15.81 -20.21 -2.15
CA SER A 146 16.71 -21.36 -2.35
C SER A 146 16.45 -22.14 -3.64
N ALA A 147 15.19 -22.34 -4.01
CA ALA A 147 14.78 -23.08 -5.21
C ALA A 147 13.53 -22.42 -5.83
N PRO A 148 13.68 -21.26 -6.49
CA PRO A 148 12.56 -20.51 -7.04
C PRO A 148 11.90 -21.25 -8.21
N ASN A 149 10.68 -21.75 -7.99
CA ASN A 149 9.84 -22.39 -9.01
C ASN A 149 8.57 -21.56 -9.34
N THR A 150 8.39 -20.41 -8.71
CA THR A 150 7.26 -19.51 -8.93
C THR A 150 7.74 -18.08 -8.72
N CYS A 151 7.42 -17.20 -9.66
CA CYS A 151 7.76 -15.78 -9.60
C CYS A 151 6.56 -14.93 -9.99
N ALA A 152 6.57 -13.66 -9.60
CA ALA A 152 5.68 -12.64 -10.14
C ALA A 152 6.51 -11.51 -10.75
N THR A 153 6.13 -11.01 -11.92
CA THR A 153 6.83 -9.88 -12.53
C THR A 153 6.60 -8.61 -11.72
N PHE A 154 7.57 -7.69 -11.72
CA PHE A 154 7.44 -6.40 -11.05
C PHE A 154 6.24 -5.59 -11.59
N GLN A 155 5.87 -5.80 -12.86
CA GLN A 155 4.71 -5.17 -13.48
C GLN A 155 3.41 -5.66 -12.83
N VAL A 156 3.22 -6.98 -12.69
CA VAL A 156 2.06 -7.56 -12.01
C VAL A 156 1.99 -7.11 -10.55
N LEU A 157 3.12 -7.06 -9.85
CA LEU A 157 3.16 -6.60 -8.45
C LEU A 157 2.79 -5.12 -8.31
N ARG A 158 3.28 -4.27 -9.22
CA ARG A 158 2.91 -2.85 -9.26
C ARG A 158 1.41 -2.67 -9.53
N LEU A 159 0.88 -3.38 -10.54
CA LEU A 159 -0.54 -3.34 -10.88
C LEU A 159 -1.40 -3.79 -9.70
N PHE A 160 -1.08 -4.94 -9.11
CA PHE A 160 -1.79 -5.45 -7.95
C PHE A 160 -1.74 -4.46 -6.78
N GLN A 161 -0.56 -3.94 -6.43
CA GLN A 161 -0.41 -3.01 -5.32
C GLN A 161 -1.30 -1.77 -5.50
N ILE A 162 -1.32 -1.19 -6.70
CA ILE A 162 -2.16 -0.02 -7.02
C ILE A 162 -3.65 -0.37 -6.90
N LEU A 163 -4.11 -1.46 -7.52
CA LEU A 163 -5.51 -1.88 -7.46
C LEU A 163 -5.96 -2.29 -6.05
N ASN A 164 -5.06 -2.89 -5.27
CA ASN A 164 -5.31 -3.25 -3.88
C ASN A 164 -5.38 -2.00 -2.99
N CYS A 165 -4.52 -1.01 -3.18
CA CYS A 165 -4.59 0.22 -2.39
C CYS A 165 -5.76 1.13 -2.80
N LEU A 166 -6.08 1.24 -4.10
CA LEU A 166 -7.19 2.06 -4.60
C LEU A 166 -8.54 1.38 -4.39
N GLY A 167 -8.75 0.24 -5.04
CA GLY A 167 -10.04 -0.46 -5.08
C GLY A 167 -10.23 -1.50 -3.97
N LYS A 168 -9.23 -1.70 -3.10
CA LYS A 168 -9.23 -2.75 -2.06
C LYS A 168 -9.43 -4.16 -2.64
N LEU A 169 -9.04 -4.34 -3.91
CA LEU A 169 -9.17 -5.58 -4.66
C LEU A 169 -8.42 -6.71 -3.94
N SER A 170 -9.11 -7.82 -3.69
CA SER A 170 -8.50 -8.97 -3.04
C SER A 170 -7.46 -9.64 -3.96
N ALA A 171 -6.43 -10.25 -3.39
CA ALA A 171 -5.48 -11.04 -4.19
C ALA A 171 -6.16 -12.23 -4.88
N TYR A 172 -7.25 -12.75 -4.31
CA TYR A 172 -8.04 -13.81 -4.91
C TYR A 172 -8.71 -13.34 -6.21
N ASP A 173 -9.43 -12.21 -6.17
CA ASP A 173 -10.10 -11.69 -7.36
C ASP A 173 -9.11 -11.18 -8.41
N PHE A 174 -7.98 -10.61 -7.97
CA PHE A 174 -6.91 -10.20 -8.88
C PHE A 174 -6.32 -11.40 -9.64
N LEU A 175 -5.94 -12.47 -8.93
CA LEU A 175 -5.40 -13.67 -9.59
C LEU A 175 -6.46 -14.35 -10.47
N ARG A 176 -7.72 -14.43 -10.02
CA ARG A 176 -8.83 -14.94 -10.83
C ARG A 176 -9.06 -14.08 -12.08
N GLY A 177 -8.87 -12.78 -11.98
CA GLY A 177 -8.88 -11.86 -13.11
C GLY A 177 -7.77 -12.19 -14.11
N LEU A 178 -6.53 -12.37 -13.64
CA LEU A 178 -5.41 -12.80 -14.49
C LEU A 178 -5.66 -14.18 -15.13
N GLU A 179 -6.22 -15.13 -14.39
CA GLU A 179 -6.64 -16.43 -14.91
C GLU A 179 -7.63 -16.24 -16.07
N LYS A 180 -8.69 -15.44 -15.88
CA LYS A 180 -9.70 -15.17 -16.92
C LYS A 180 -9.15 -14.40 -18.13
N CYS A 181 -8.25 -13.44 -17.92
CA CYS A 181 -7.57 -12.75 -19.02
C CYS A 181 -6.63 -13.69 -19.81
N THR A 182 -6.11 -14.72 -19.16
CA THR A 182 -5.23 -15.73 -19.77
C THR A 182 -6.05 -16.78 -20.53
N ASN A 183 -7.06 -17.34 -19.88
CA ASN A 183 -8.03 -18.24 -20.48
C ASN A 183 -9.41 -18.10 -19.81
N ASN A 184 -10.41 -17.67 -20.57
CA ASN A 184 -11.78 -17.48 -20.08
C ASN A 184 -12.72 -18.65 -20.39
N ASP A 185 -12.30 -19.65 -21.17
CA ASP A 185 -13.13 -20.82 -21.51
C ASP A 185 -13.17 -21.89 -20.40
N GLY A 186 -12.22 -21.83 -19.44
CA GLY A 186 -12.13 -22.74 -18.31
C GLY A 186 -11.30 -24.00 -18.56
N GLU A 187 -10.82 -24.25 -19.78
CA GLU A 187 -9.90 -25.34 -20.10
C GLU A 187 -8.50 -25.08 -19.53
N ASN A 188 -7.79 -26.12 -19.10
CA ASN A 188 -6.40 -26.03 -18.63
C ASN A 188 -6.15 -24.99 -17.51
N LYS A 189 -7.03 -24.95 -16.50
CA LYS A 189 -6.91 -24.03 -15.37
C LYS A 189 -5.52 -24.13 -14.72
N PRO A 190 -4.80 -23.00 -14.54
CA PRO A 190 -3.50 -23.02 -13.88
C PRO A 190 -3.63 -23.42 -12.41
N PRO A 191 -2.59 -24.00 -11.79
CA PRO A 191 -2.58 -24.30 -10.36
C PRO A 191 -2.79 -23.04 -9.52
N ASP A 192 -3.41 -23.16 -8.34
CA ASP A 192 -3.59 -22.02 -7.42
C ASP A 192 -2.22 -21.47 -6.98
N ARG A 193 -1.93 -20.23 -7.36
CA ARG A 193 -0.70 -19.49 -6.99
C ARG A 193 -0.94 -18.41 -5.94
N ARG A 194 -2.10 -18.38 -5.29
CA ARG A 194 -2.45 -17.34 -4.29
C ARG A 194 -1.49 -17.33 -3.10
N LYS A 195 -1.18 -18.49 -2.53
CA LYS A 195 -0.26 -18.59 -1.38
C LYS A 195 1.13 -18.01 -1.70
N PRO A 196 1.85 -18.48 -2.75
CA PRO A 196 3.15 -17.91 -3.09
C PRO A 196 3.06 -16.44 -3.52
N PHE A 197 1.99 -16.04 -4.23
CA PHE A 197 1.80 -14.64 -4.59
C PHE A 197 1.65 -13.72 -3.36
N MET A 198 0.93 -14.15 -2.33
CA MET A 198 0.79 -13.37 -1.10
C MET A 198 2.10 -13.21 -0.32
N VAL A 199 2.99 -14.22 -0.35
CA VAL A 199 4.34 -14.10 0.20
C VAL A 199 5.12 -13.02 -0.55
N ILE A 200 5.16 -13.11 -1.89
CA ILE A 200 5.83 -12.13 -2.74
C ILE A 200 5.30 -10.71 -2.48
N VAL A 201 3.98 -10.55 -2.39
CA VAL A 201 3.35 -9.24 -2.13
C VAL A 201 3.82 -8.63 -0.81
N ARG A 202 4.00 -9.44 0.24
CA ARG A 202 4.48 -8.95 1.54
C ARG A 202 5.92 -8.45 1.45
N GLU A 203 6.80 -9.23 0.82
CA GLU A 203 8.19 -8.85 0.60
C GLU A 203 8.30 -7.59 -0.27
N TRP A 204 7.54 -7.57 -1.37
CA TRP A 204 7.44 -6.43 -2.28
C TRP A 204 7.06 -5.15 -1.54
N ARG A 205 5.99 -5.20 -0.73
CA ARG A 205 5.52 -4.04 0.05
C ARG A 205 6.60 -3.51 0.97
N GLU A 206 7.28 -4.38 1.70
CA GLU A 206 8.31 -3.95 2.64
C GLU A 206 9.47 -3.26 1.93
N VAL A 207 10.03 -3.89 0.90
CA VAL A 207 11.13 -3.30 0.11
C VAL A 207 10.67 -2.00 -0.56
N LYS A 208 9.42 -1.90 -1.02
CA LYS A 208 8.87 -0.68 -1.60
C LYS A 208 8.75 0.44 -0.57
N ARG A 209 8.34 0.16 0.67
CA ARG A 209 8.30 1.16 1.75
C ARG A 209 9.70 1.71 2.04
N VAL A 210 10.68 0.83 2.22
CA VAL A 210 12.10 1.20 2.41
C VAL A 210 12.62 2.08 1.26
N LYS A 211 12.36 1.68 -0.01
CA LYS A 211 12.76 2.45 -1.19
C LYS A 211 12.08 3.80 -1.30
N ARG A 212 10.76 3.86 -1.09
CA ARG A 212 9.97 5.11 -1.19
C ARG A 212 10.44 6.17 -0.20
N ARG A 213 10.91 5.75 0.98
CA ARG A 213 11.41 6.65 2.04
C ARG A 213 12.92 6.84 2.02
N LYS A 214 13.60 6.37 0.95
CA LYS A 214 15.06 6.45 0.76
C LYS A 214 15.87 5.81 1.91
N GLN A 215 15.26 4.91 2.68
CA GLN A 215 15.92 4.23 3.80
C GLN A 215 16.82 3.07 3.36
N GLY A 216 16.82 2.71 2.09
CA GLY A 216 17.74 1.71 1.54
C GLY A 216 19.21 2.13 1.55
N TYR A 217 19.50 3.42 1.76
CA TYR A 217 20.85 3.97 1.88
C TYR A 217 21.30 4.15 3.35
N HIS A 218 20.50 3.70 4.31
CA HIS A 218 20.85 3.78 5.73
C HIS A 218 22.11 2.95 6.00
N LYS A 219 23.15 3.55 6.61
CA LYS A 219 24.47 2.89 6.78
C LYS A 219 24.40 1.58 7.56
N GLY A 220 23.57 1.54 8.61
CA GLY A 220 23.30 0.31 9.38
C GLY A 220 22.28 -0.64 8.77
N GLY A 221 21.85 -0.39 7.52
CA GLY A 221 20.80 -1.15 6.86
C GLY A 221 19.43 -0.99 7.54
N VAL A 222 18.52 -1.93 7.22
CA VAL A 222 17.11 -1.88 7.64
C VAL A 222 16.93 -1.97 9.16
N LYS A 223 17.86 -2.64 9.86
CA LYS A 223 17.77 -2.87 11.31
C LYS A 223 17.92 -1.60 12.14
N GLU A 224 18.61 -0.59 11.61
CA GLU A 224 18.84 0.69 12.30
C GLU A 224 17.89 1.79 11.84
N ILE A 225 16.88 1.48 11.01
CA ILE A 225 15.87 2.46 10.62
C ILE A 225 15.07 2.89 11.86
N ALA A 226 15.00 4.20 12.09
CA ALA A 226 14.24 4.76 13.19
C ALA A 226 12.74 4.41 13.09
N LYS A 227 12.08 4.29 14.25
CA LYS A 227 10.64 4.05 14.32
C LYS A 227 9.86 5.16 13.60
N GLY A 228 8.84 4.76 12.86
CA GLY A 228 8.02 5.65 12.04
C GLY A 228 8.70 6.21 10.78
N ALA A 229 9.99 5.94 10.53
CA ALA A 229 10.72 6.53 9.40
C ALA A 229 10.21 6.07 8.01
N LEU A 230 9.49 4.94 7.95
CA LEU A 230 8.86 4.43 6.73
C LEU A 230 7.49 5.05 6.43
N ALA A 231 6.94 5.89 7.31
CA ALA A 231 5.70 6.61 7.08
C ALA A 231 5.92 7.95 6.36
N GLU A 232 4.96 8.33 5.51
CA GLU A 232 4.93 9.64 4.86
C GLU A 232 4.44 10.70 5.85
N LYS A 233 5.32 11.66 6.17
CA LYS A 233 5.02 12.78 7.08
C LYS A 233 4.16 13.85 6.40
N CYS A 234 3.29 14.48 7.17
CA CYS A 234 2.51 15.62 6.69
C CYS A 234 3.38 16.86 6.48
N ARG A 235 3.53 17.31 5.23
CA ARG A 235 4.41 18.44 4.85
C ARG A 235 3.95 19.80 5.38
N ALA A 236 2.68 19.91 5.77
CA ALA A 236 2.09 21.15 6.28
C ALA A 236 1.94 21.17 7.82
N CYS A 237 2.22 20.05 8.51
CA CYS A 237 2.32 20.05 9.97
C CYS A 237 3.65 20.67 10.41
N PRO A 238 3.71 21.32 11.59
CA PRO A 238 4.93 21.91 12.12
C PRO A 238 6.02 20.83 12.29
N GLN A 239 7.17 21.07 11.68
CA GLN A 239 8.36 20.22 11.72
C GLN A 239 9.63 21.07 11.84
N VAL A 240 10.30 20.94 12.98
CA VAL A 240 11.55 21.64 13.30
C VAL A 240 12.63 21.32 12.26
N GLY A 241 13.32 22.36 11.79
CA GLY A 241 14.37 22.25 10.77
C GLY A 241 13.86 21.98 9.36
N TRP A 242 12.54 21.96 9.13
CA TRP A 242 11.98 21.79 7.78
C TRP A 242 11.03 22.91 7.37
N ASN A 243 9.97 23.18 8.14
CA ASN A 243 8.96 24.18 7.78
C ASN A 243 8.57 25.12 8.93
N MET A 244 9.36 25.11 10.01
CA MET A 244 9.24 26.05 11.12
C MET A 244 10.36 27.09 11.04
N LEU A 245 10.05 28.34 11.36
CA LEU A 245 11.02 29.43 11.38
C LEU A 245 12.01 29.26 12.53
N GLU A 246 13.22 29.81 12.39
CA GLU A 246 14.18 29.89 13.49
C GLU A 246 13.61 30.71 14.65
N GLY A 247 13.92 30.30 15.88
CA GLY A 247 13.41 30.96 17.10
C GLY A 247 11.91 30.78 17.33
N TRP A 248 11.26 29.82 16.66
CA TRP A 248 9.85 29.47 16.87
C TRP A 248 9.52 29.20 18.34
N GLU A 249 10.48 28.72 19.13
CA GLU A 249 10.35 28.45 20.57
C GLU A 249 10.01 29.72 21.37
N LYS A 250 10.45 30.88 20.88
CA LYS A 250 10.26 32.20 21.49
C LYS A 250 9.19 33.02 20.75
N ALA A 251 8.38 32.38 19.90
CA ALA A 251 7.34 33.07 19.16
C ALA A 251 6.43 33.88 20.09
N ASN A 252 6.17 35.13 19.69
CA ASN A 252 5.24 36.02 20.37
C ASN A 252 3.93 35.27 20.66
N PRO A 253 3.38 35.38 21.88
CA PRO A 253 2.16 34.69 22.27
C PRO A 253 1.04 34.69 21.23
N PHE A 254 0.86 35.82 20.56
CA PHE A 254 -0.15 36.04 19.53
C PHE A 254 0.10 35.31 18.20
N TYR A 255 1.33 34.89 17.87
CA TYR A 255 1.63 34.19 16.62
C TYR A 255 1.89 32.69 16.79
N ARG A 256 1.79 32.20 18.03
CA ARG A 256 2.02 30.80 18.39
C ARG A 256 1.15 29.81 17.62
N PHE A 257 -0.05 30.23 17.19
CA PHE A 257 -0.98 29.40 16.44
C PHE A 257 -0.43 28.88 15.10
N PHE A 258 0.62 29.49 14.55
CA PHE A 258 1.32 28.96 13.36
C PHE A 258 2.03 27.62 13.62
N TYR A 259 2.39 27.36 14.88
CA TYR A 259 3.17 26.19 15.29
C TYR A 259 2.34 25.13 16.02
N PHE A 260 1.02 25.26 16.01
CA PHE A 260 0.11 24.30 16.64
C PHE A 260 0.06 23.01 15.83
N LEU A 261 0.21 21.88 16.52
CA LEU A 261 -0.06 20.57 15.94
C LEU A 261 -1.51 20.16 16.23
N PHE A 262 -2.29 19.96 15.17
CA PHE A 262 -3.69 19.53 15.27
C PHE A 262 -3.80 18.04 14.96
N LEU A 263 -4.15 17.27 15.98
CA LEU A 263 -4.35 15.83 15.90
C LEU A 263 -5.83 15.47 16.09
N ALA A 264 -6.25 14.39 15.45
CA ALA A 264 -7.53 13.75 15.70
C ALA A 264 -7.30 12.25 15.93
N GLN A 265 -7.97 11.71 16.94
CA GLN A 265 -7.87 10.30 17.30
C GLN A 265 -9.26 9.65 17.38
N ASP A 266 -9.33 8.39 16.97
CA ASP A 266 -10.57 7.61 16.95
C ASP A 266 -10.29 6.11 16.79
N ALA A 267 -11.27 5.27 17.14
CA ALA A 267 -11.25 3.82 17.01
C ALA A 267 -12.15 3.31 15.89
N ASN A 268 -11.58 2.50 14.99
CA ASN A 268 -12.30 1.86 13.90
C ASN A 268 -12.48 0.35 14.11
N PHE A 269 -13.72 -0.05 14.41
CA PHE A 269 -14.10 -1.45 14.64
C PHE A 269 -14.37 -2.26 13.35
N ARG A 270 -14.47 -1.60 12.18
CA ARG A 270 -14.64 -2.32 10.90
C ARG A 270 -13.37 -3.11 10.56
N LEU A 271 -12.20 -2.60 10.94
CA LEU A 271 -10.89 -3.24 10.72
C LEU A 271 -10.57 -4.35 11.73
N SER A 272 -11.59 -5.05 12.23
CA SER A 272 -11.44 -6.24 13.08
C SER A 272 -10.68 -7.37 12.37
N ASN A 273 -10.09 -8.27 13.16
CA ASN A 273 -9.27 -9.35 12.64
C ASN A 273 -9.40 -10.63 13.47
N HIS A 274 -9.60 -11.74 12.76
CA HIS A 274 -9.82 -13.06 13.35
C HIS A 274 -8.50 -13.72 13.75
N SER A 275 -8.53 -14.47 14.85
CA SER A 275 -7.38 -15.21 15.35
C SER A 275 -7.20 -16.54 14.63
N VAL A 276 -6.92 -16.49 13.32
CA VAL A 276 -6.79 -17.67 12.44
C VAL A 276 -5.36 -18.21 12.29
N PHE A 277 -4.33 -17.40 12.54
CA PHE A 277 -2.91 -17.75 12.38
C PHE A 277 -2.07 -17.19 13.54
N SER A 278 -0.95 -17.82 13.88
CA SER A 278 -0.01 -17.27 14.86
C SER A 278 1.02 -16.35 14.21
N GLU A 279 1.66 -15.50 15.00
CA GLU A 279 2.80 -14.68 14.56
C GLU A 279 4.03 -15.53 14.21
N ALA A 280 4.15 -16.73 14.76
CA ALA A 280 5.20 -17.67 14.37
C ALA A 280 5.08 -18.13 12.90
N VAL A 281 3.84 -18.27 12.41
CA VAL A 281 3.57 -18.67 11.01
C VAL A 281 3.53 -17.47 10.07
N ASP A 282 2.99 -16.33 10.53
CA ASP A 282 2.85 -15.11 9.74
C ASP A 282 3.44 -13.90 10.47
N PRO A 283 4.78 -13.79 10.55
CA PRO A 283 5.45 -12.79 11.37
C PRO A 283 5.28 -11.38 10.79
N ILE A 284 5.25 -10.37 11.65
CA ILE A 284 5.24 -8.97 11.22
C ILE A 284 6.65 -8.55 10.80
N ILE A 285 6.73 -7.89 9.64
CA ILE A 285 7.98 -7.37 9.10
C ILE A 285 7.97 -5.85 9.30
N GLY A 286 9.07 -5.30 9.81
CA GLY A 286 9.21 -3.86 10.03
C GLY A 286 8.37 -3.31 11.19
N ASP A 287 8.28 -4.03 12.31
CA ASP A 287 7.51 -3.62 13.49
C ASP A 287 7.90 -2.21 13.97
N GLY A 288 6.90 -1.33 14.06
CA GLY A 288 7.06 0.07 14.43
C GLY A 288 7.79 0.95 13.41
N LEU A 289 8.16 0.46 12.22
CA LEU A 289 8.89 1.27 11.24
C LEU A 289 8.00 2.26 10.47
N GLY A 290 6.67 2.07 10.46
CA GLY A 290 5.75 2.90 9.68
C GLY A 290 4.61 3.51 10.49
N TYR A 291 3.38 3.18 10.12
CA TYR A 291 2.17 3.79 10.69
C TYR A 291 1.75 3.15 12.01
N PHE A 292 1.89 1.83 12.14
CA PHE A 292 1.64 1.19 13.42
C PHE A 292 2.76 1.48 14.41
N CYS A 293 2.39 1.68 15.67
CA CYS A 293 3.35 1.77 16.78
C CYS A 293 4.13 0.46 16.95
N GLN A 294 5.28 0.53 17.60
CA GLN A 294 6.06 -0.66 17.91
C GLN A 294 5.27 -1.58 18.85
N ARG A 295 5.12 -2.83 18.46
CA ARG A 295 4.31 -3.81 19.19
C ARG A 295 5.13 -4.59 20.20
N GLU A 296 6.32 -5.04 19.78
CA GLU A 296 7.18 -5.91 20.58
C GLU A 296 8.21 -5.13 21.42
N GLY A 297 8.71 -5.77 22.48
CA GLY A 297 9.68 -5.23 23.44
C GLY A 297 9.04 -4.83 24.77
N ASP A 298 9.88 -4.62 25.80
CA ASP A 298 9.44 -4.35 27.17
C ASP A 298 8.65 -3.03 27.32
N GLU A 299 8.98 -2.06 26.47
CA GLU A 299 8.26 -0.77 26.33
C GLU A 299 7.33 -0.75 25.10
N GLY A 300 7.15 -1.90 24.44
CA GLY A 300 6.28 -2.03 23.27
C GLY A 300 4.80 -2.06 23.63
N TYR A 301 3.95 -1.86 22.62
CA TYR A 301 2.51 -1.74 22.81
C TYR A 301 1.89 -2.96 23.51
N LYS A 302 2.33 -4.18 23.18
CA LYS A 302 1.80 -5.40 23.82
C LYS A 302 2.10 -5.44 25.33
N ALA A 303 3.33 -5.09 25.71
CA ALA A 303 3.73 -5.04 27.11
C ALA A 303 2.98 -3.95 27.88
N HIS A 304 2.73 -2.80 27.25
CA HIS A 304 1.89 -1.74 27.82
C HIS A 304 0.46 -2.24 28.04
N ILE A 305 -0.17 -2.82 27.02
CA ILE A 305 -1.56 -3.30 27.13
C ILE A 305 -1.72 -4.41 28.18
N ALA A 306 -0.74 -5.29 28.32
CA ALA A 306 -0.77 -6.36 29.33
C ALA A 306 -0.86 -5.84 30.78
N LYS A 307 -0.40 -4.61 31.04
CA LYS A 307 -0.48 -3.98 32.37
C LYS A 307 -1.88 -3.45 32.72
N HIS A 308 -2.74 -3.26 31.72
CA HIS A 308 -4.04 -2.59 31.86
C HIS A 308 -5.23 -3.52 31.55
N VAL A 309 -5.08 -4.84 31.76
CA VAL A 309 -6.11 -5.84 31.43
C VAL A 309 -7.35 -5.72 32.31
N ASN A 310 -7.21 -5.26 33.56
CA ASN A 310 -8.28 -5.24 34.57
C ASN A 310 -8.98 -3.88 34.74
N GLU A 311 -8.60 -2.87 33.96
CA GLU A 311 -9.15 -1.52 34.10
C GLU A 311 -10.52 -1.43 33.44
N GLN A 312 -11.54 -1.01 34.20
CA GLN A 312 -12.88 -0.76 33.70
C GLN A 312 -13.11 0.73 33.50
N GLU A 313 -13.51 1.11 32.29
CA GLU A 313 -13.80 2.49 31.94
C GLU A 313 -15.32 2.70 31.90
N ILE A 314 -15.81 3.60 32.76
CA ILE A 314 -17.23 3.95 32.84
C ILE A 314 -17.43 5.29 32.14
N SER A 315 -18.22 5.29 31.07
CA SER A 315 -18.61 6.53 30.38
C SER A 315 -19.70 7.26 31.16
N ASN A 316 -19.47 8.55 31.43
CA ASN A 316 -20.41 9.41 32.16
C ASN A 316 -21.31 10.24 31.23
N CYS A 317 -21.11 10.20 29.91
CA CYS A 317 -21.96 10.87 28.92
C CYS A 317 -22.99 9.89 28.32
N SER A 318 -24.28 10.20 28.48
CA SER A 318 -25.41 9.31 28.17
C SER A 318 -25.43 8.78 26.74
N GLY A 319 -24.98 9.57 25.74
CA GLY A 319 -24.92 9.13 24.34
C GLY A 319 -23.87 8.05 24.04
N PHE A 320 -22.76 8.01 24.79
CA PHE A 320 -21.62 7.13 24.51
C PHE A 320 -21.66 5.81 25.28
N GLN A 321 -22.43 5.74 26.37
CA GLN A 321 -22.56 4.55 27.20
C GLN A 321 -23.12 3.34 26.41
N ALA A 322 -24.07 3.59 25.50
CA ALA A 322 -24.63 2.55 24.64
C ALA A 322 -23.62 1.99 23.62
N MET A 323 -22.75 2.83 23.06
CA MET A 323 -21.70 2.40 22.12
C MET A 323 -20.63 1.55 22.80
N PHE A 324 -20.21 1.94 24.01
CA PHE A 324 -19.23 1.19 24.80
C PHE A 324 -19.71 -0.25 25.10
N MET A 325 -20.99 -0.38 25.46
CA MET A 325 -21.63 -1.69 25.69
C MET A 325 -21.77 -2.52 24.41
N ALA A 326 -21.99 -1.90 23.25
CA ALA A 326 -22.09 -2.61 21.97
C ALA A 326 -20.73 -3.15 21.51
N ASN A 327 -19.67 -2.35 21.67
CA ASN A 327 -18.30 -2.70 21.25
C ASN A 327 -17.67 -3.83 22.08
N SER A 328 -18.20 -4.08 23.29
CA SER A 328 -17.69 -5.12 24.20
C SER A 328 -18.30 -6.52 23.97
N LYS A 329 -19.38 -6.66 23.18
CA LYS A 329 -20.19 -7.90 23.11
C LYS A 329 -19.77 -8.94 22.06
N ARG A 330 -18.75 -8.67 21.22
CA ARG A 330 -18.35 -9.55 20.09
C ARG A 330 -16.84 -9.80 19.98
N ILE A 331 -16.22 -10.29 21.05
CA ILE A 331 -14.75 -10.41 21.12
C ILE A 331 -14.26 -11.84 20.80
N ASN A 332 -15.06 -12.87 21.06
CA ASN A 332 -14.63 -14.27 20.93
C ASN A 332 -14.15 -14.60 19.51
N GLY A 333 -12.93 -15.13 19.40
CA GLY A 333 -12.30 -15.50 18.13
C GLY A 333 -11.59 -14.35 17.38
N LEU A 334 -11.59 -13.14 17.95
CA LEU A 334 -10.85 -12.00 17.40
C LEU A 334 -9.45 -11.90 18.00
N ARG A 335 -8.45 -11.62 17.15
CA ARG A 335 -7.13 -11.14 17.57
C ARG A 335 -7.17 -9.65 17.88
N SER A 336 -7.97 -8.93 17.11
CA SER A 336 -8.17 -7.49 17.25
C SER A 336 -9.62 -7.13 16.94
N THR A 337 -10.24 -6.32 17.79
CA THR A 337 -11.60 -5.81 17.61
C THR A 337 -11.66 -4.61 16.65
N GLY A 338 -10.51 -4.02 16.32
CA GLY A 338 -10.42 -2.83 15.49
C GLY A 338 -9.03 -2.19 15.53
N VAL A 339 -8.93 -0.97 15.03
CA VAL A 339 -7.68 -0.19 15.02
C VAL A 339 -7.95 1.16 15.63
N PHE A 340 -7.17 1.54 16.63
CA PHE A 340 -7.07 2.92 17.10
C PHE A 340 -6.13 3.69 16.18
N GLY A 341 -6.48 4.94 15.85
CA GLY A 341 -5.68 5.73 14.95
C GLY A 341 -5.60 7.20 15.31
N VAL A 342 -4.45 7.81 14.98
CA VAL A 342 -4.13 9.21 15.20
C VAL A 342 -3.69 9.83 13.88
N THR A 343 -4.31 10.97 13.56
CA THR A 343 -4.12 11.66 12.29
C THR A 343 -3.82 13.13 12.50
N CYS A 344 -3.20 13.77 11.51
CA CYS A 344 -3.29 15.21 11.39
C CYS A 344 -4.73 15.62 11.02
N SER A 345 -5.39 16.34 11.92
CA SER A 345 -6.79 16.76 11.77
C SER A 345 -7.01 17.79 10.65
N ARG A 346 -5.98 18.57 10.28
CA ARG A 346 -6.11 19.62 9.25
C ARG A 346 -5.88 19.13 7.83
N HIS A 347 -5.11 18.06 7.68
CA HIS A 347 -4.60 17.60 6.39
C HIS A 347 -5.03 16.17 6.06
N ASN A 348 -5.70 15.51 6.99
CA ASN A 348 -6.18 14.13 6.93
C ASN A 348 -5.08 13.16 6.52
N MET A 349 -3.98 13.16 7.29
CA MET A 349 -2.85 12.25 7.09
C MET A 349 -2.63 11.43 8.36
N TRP A 350 -2.42 10.12 8.20
CA TRP A 350 -2.03 9.23 9.30
C TRP A 350 -0.67 9.64 9.83
N LEU A 351 -0.50 9.63 11.16
CA LEU A 351 0.80 9.88 11.75
C LEU A 351 1.69 8.62 11.71
N PRO A 352 3.01 8.79 11.59
CA PRO A 352 3.96 7.73 11.91
C PRO A 352 3.72 7.22 13.34
N ASN A 353 3.74 5.90 13.53
CA ASN A 353 3.41 5.23 14.79
C ASN A 353 2.05 5.60 15.42
N GLY A 354 1.14 6.22 14.66
CA GLY A 354 -0.18 6.63 15.10
C GLY A 354 -1.27 5.59 14.88
N LEU A 355 -0.94 4.30 14.79
CA LEU A 355 -1.94 3.23 14.74
C LEU A 355 -1.62 2.13 15.75
N GLY A 356 -2.66 1.54 16.34
CA GLY A 356 -2.55 0.40 17.26
C GLY A 356 -3.76 -0.53 17.16
N ASP A 357 -3.53 -1.84 17.23
CA ASP A 357 -4.62 -2.81 17.26
C ASP A 357 -5.36 -2.77 18.61
N LEU A 358 -6.69 -2.85 18.56
CA LEU A 358 -7.54 -2.92 19.74
C LEU A 358 -7.74 -4.38 20.19
N GLN A 359 -7.43 -4.70 21.45
CA GLN A 359 -7.59 -6.05 21.97
C GLN A 359 -9.05 -6.34 22.35
N VAL A 360 -9.66 -5.42 23.08
CA VAL A 360 -11.03 -5.52 23.58
C VAL A 360 -11.65 -4.14 23.57
N GLY A 361 -12.38 -3.82 22.50
CA GLY A 361 -12.98 -2.51 22.36
C GLY A 361 -11.93 -1.39 22.31
N GLU A 362 -12.39 -0.16 22.41
CA GLU A 362 -11.54 1.01 22.62
C GLU A 362 -11.37 1.22 24.12
N ARG A 363 -10.13 1.33 24.58
CA ARG A 363 -9.78 1.67 25.96
C ARG A 363 -8.80 2.83 25.95
N PHE A 364 -8.75 3.59 27.03
CA PHE A 364 -7.85 4.72 27.18
C PHE A 364 -6.38 4.31 27.09
N CYS A 365 -5.98 3.15 27.64
CA CYS A 365 -4.60 2.64 27.46
C CYS A 365 -4.24 2.41 25.98
N ASN A 366 -5.21 2.05 25.13
CA ASN A 366 -4.99 1.96 23.69
C ASN A 366 -4.74 3.37 23.11
N GLY A 367 -5.56 4.35 23.49
CA GLY A 367 -5.44 5.74 23.03
C GLY A 367 -4.16 6.44 23.50
N ASP A 368 -3.83 6.33 24.79
CA ASP A 368 -2.65 6.92 25.42
C ASP A 368 -1.37 6.50 24.70
N PHE A 369 -1.17 5.19 24.56
CA PHE A 369 0.05 4.66 23.96
C PHE A 369 0.19 5.10 22.50
N VAL A 370 -0.89 5.01 21.71
CA VAL A 370 -0.83 5.33 20.27
C VAL A 370 -0.65 6.84 20.06
N LEU A 371 -1.33 7.68 20.84
CA LEU A 371 -1.15 9.13 20.79
C LEU A 371 0.29 9.52 21.14
N LEU A 372 0.81 9.00 22.24
CA LEU A 372 2.15 9.33 22.72
C LEU A 372 3.25 8.77 21.81
N ALA A 373 3.08 7.56 21.27
CA ALA A 373 3.98 6.99 20.27
C ALA A 373 4.05 7.85 19.00
N ALA A 374 2.91 8.37 18.54
CA ALA A 374 2.85 9.25 17.39
C ALA A 374 3.51 10.63 17.64
N LEU A 375 3.49 11.09 18.89
CA LEU A 375 4.05 12.38 19.30
C LEU A 375 5.57 12.35 19.52
N MET A 376 6.19 11.18 19.68
CA MET A 376 7.64 11.05 19.90
C MET A 376 8.51 11.71 18.82
N ILE A 377 7.98 11.87 17.60
CA ILE A 377 8.70 12.47 16.47
C ILE A 377 8.45 13.97 16.29
N PHE A 378 7.62 14.58 17.14
CA PHE A 378 7.26 15.99 17.07
C PHE A 378 7.91 16.78 18.20
N ASN A 379 8.32 18.00 17.87
CA ASN A 379 8.70 19.01 18.84
C ASN A 379 7.92 20.28 18.52
N VAL A 380 6.94 20.61 19.37
CA VAL A 380 5.94 21.65 19.13
C VAL A 380 5.68 22.41 20.41
N LEU A 381 5.20 23.65 20.31
CA LEU A 381 4.87 24.45 21.49
C LEU A 381 3.45 24.24 22.00
N TRP A 382 2.50 23.95 21.11
CA TRP A 382 1.12 23.63 21.47
C TRP A 382 0.62 22.43 20.69
N LEU A 383 -0.19 21.64 21.39
CA LEU A 383 -0.86 20.48 20.86
C LEU A 383 -2.36 20.69 20.96
N VAL A 384 -3.08 20.34 19.90
CA VAL A 384 -4.54 20.27 19.89
C VAL A 384 -4.92 18.84 19.58
N VAL A 385 -5.64 18.19 20.48
CA VAL A 385 -6.10 16.80 20.31
C VAL A 385 -7.62 16.79 20.24
N SER A 386 -8.12 16.34 19.08
CA SER A 386 -9.53 16.06 18.86
C SER A 386 -9.84 14.62 19.21
N TYR A 387 -10.86 14.39 20.03
CA TYR A 387 -11.34 13.06 20.35
C TYR A 387 -12.82 13.11 20.73
N ASP A 388 -13.60 12.14 20.26
CA ASP A 388 -15.03 12.00 20.58
C ASP A 388 -15.30 12.14 22.07
N ILE A 389 -14.51 11.46 22.89
CA ILE A 389 -14.66 11.46 24.33
C ILE A 389 -13.58 12.30 25.04
N ALA A 390 -13.05 13.34 24.37
CA ALA A 390 -12.03 14.23 24.93
C ALA A 390 -12.37 14.74 26.34
N CYS A 391 -13.65 15.04 26.58
CA CYS A 391 -14.12 15.55 27.87
C CYS A 391 -14.04 14.55 29.03
N GLN A 392 -13.96 13.26 28.72
CA GLN A 392 -13.80 12.18 29.69
C GLN A 392 -12.34 11.75 29.75
N TYR A 393 -11.71 11.65 28.59
CA TYR A 393 -10.33 11.22 28.43
C TYR A 393 -9.32 12.12 29.17
N VAL A 394 -9.49 13.45 29.09
CA VAL A 394 -8.53 14.41 29.70
C VAL A 394 -8.45 14.31 31.22
N ILE A 395 -9.49 13.78 31.89
CA ILE A 395 -9.61 13.77 33.36
C ILE A 395 -8.44 13.01 33.99
N HIS A 396 -8.06 11.88 33.42
CA HIS A 396 -6.98 11.03 33.93
C HIS A 396 -5.73 11.01 33.04
N PHE A 397 -5.78 11.68 31.88
CA PHE A 397 -4.68 11.69 30.92
C PHE A 397 -3.34 12.05 31.55
N TRP A 398 -3.26 13.10 32.37
CA TRP A 398 -1.99 13.54 32.98
C TRP A 398 -1.48 12.61 34.09
N GLU A 399 -2.39 11.96 34.81
CA GLU A 399 -2.05 10.93 35.78
C GLU A 399 -1.42 9.72 35.09
N TRP A 400 -2.01 9.28 33.97
CA TRP A 400 -1.51 8.18 33.17
C TRP A 400 -0.24 8.52 32.39
N MET A 401 -0.13 9.76 31.89
CA MET A 401 1.09 10.30 31.30
C MET A 401 2.28 10.06 32.25
N GLY A 402 2.12 10.35 33.54
CA GLY A 402 3.17 10.14 34.55
C GLY A 402 3.62 8.68 34.72
N ARG A 403 2.80 7.71 34.29
CA ARG A 403 3.11 6.26 34.32
C ARG A 403 3.74 5.75 33.03
N MET A 404 3.73 6.54 31.96
CA MET A 404 4.33 6.18 30.69
C MET A 404 5.86 6.18 30.77
N PRO A 405 6.56 5.38 29.94
CA PRO A 405 8.02 5.43 29.84
C PRO A 405 8.51 6.86 29.61
N ALA A 406 9.61 7.26 30.26
CA ALA A 406 10.12 8.63 30.22
C ALA A 406 10.32 9.17 28.79
N ALA A 407 10.69 8.30 27.84
CA ALA A 407 10.85 8.66 26.44
C ALA A 407 9.53 9.02 25.72
N MET A 408 8.39 8.52 26.19
CA MET A 408 7.05 8.79 25.65
C MET A 408 6.34 9.95 26.37
N GLN A 409 6.87 10.43 27.49
CA GLN A 409 6.24 11.48 28.26
C GLN A 409 6.24 12.82 27.52
N LEU A 410 5.12 13.53 27.56
CA LEU A 410 5.00 14.84 26.92
C LEU A 410 5.88 15.86 27.62
N LYS A 411 6.62 16.64 26.81
CA LYS A 411 7.42 17.78 27.27
C LYS A 411 6.62 19.09 27.31
N LEU A 412 5.30 18.99 27.23
CA LEU A 412 4.36 20.13 27.24
C LEU A 412 3.68 20.24 28.59
N ALA A 413 3.47 21.46 29.06
CA ALA A 413 2.64 21.68 30.23
C ALA A 413 1.17 21.41 29.90
N PRO A 414 0.32 21.06 30.89
CA PRO A 414 -1.11 20.89 30.67
C PRO A 414 -1.82 22.09 30.03
N SER A 415 -1.36 23.31 30.32
CA SER A 415 -1.88 24.54 29.70
C SER A 415 -1.57 24.66 28.20
N ASP A 416 -0.62 23.88 27.68
CA ASP A 416 -0.19 23.92 26.29
C ASP A 416 -0.83 22.81 25.43
N VAL A 417 -1.72 22.01 26.03
CA VAL A 417 -2.47 20.95 25.33
C VAL A 417 -3.97 21.28 25.38
N TRP A 418 -4.55 21.44 24.19
CA TRP A 418 -5.96 21.76 24.02
C TRP A 418 -6.74 20.51 23.60
N TRP A 419 -7.69 20.11 24.44
CA TRP A 419 -8.57 18.98 24.17
C TRP A 419 -9.88 19.46 23.56
N LYS A 420 -10.28 18.85 22.45
CA LYS A 420 -11.46 19.23 21.69
C LYS A 420 -12.28 18.01 21.29
N VAL A 421 -13.58 18.20 21.16
CA VAL A 421 -14.48 17.18 20.59
C VAL A 421 -14.77 17.60 19.14
N PRO A 422 -14.73 16.66 18.17
CA PRO A 422 -15.09 16.96 16.79
C PRO A 422 -16.46 17.64 16.68
N ASN A 423 -16.61 18.56 15.73
CA ASN A 423 -17.80 19.43 15.65
C ASN A 423 -19.12 18.66 15.47
N PHE A 424 -19.11 17.54 14.76
CA PHE A 424 -20.27 16.66 14.56
C PHE A 424 -20.57 15.83 15.82
N HIS A 425 -19.54 15.48 16.59
CA HIS A 425 -19.66 14.66 17.79
C HIS A 425 -19.97 15.46 19.04
N LEU A 426 -19.76 16.78 19.04
CA LEU A 426 -20.01 17.66 20.19
C LEU A 426 -21.50 17.79 20.62
N PRO A 427 -22.49 17.93 19.71
CA PRO A 427 -23.89 18.14 20.12
C PRO A 427 -24.48 17.05 21.04
N PRO A 428 -24.19 15.75 20.84
CA PRO A 428 -24.57 14.68 21.77
C PRO A 428 -23.99 14.77 23.19
N HIS A 429 -22.97 15.62 23.45
CA HIS A 429 -22.42 15.78 24.79
C HIS A 429 -23.34 16.62 25.69
N LYS A 430 -23.12 16.49 27.00
CA LYS A 430 -23.78 17.34 28.00
C LYS A 430 -23.42 18.81 27.78
N LYS A 431 -24.35 19.73 28.07
CA LYS A 431 -24.17 21.19 27.91
C LYS A 431 -22.83 21.75 28.44
N PRO A 432 -22.30 21.32 29.61
CA PRO A 432 -21.01 21.81 30.10
C PRO A 432 -19.81 21.50 29.18
N CYS A 433 -19.94 20.55 28.24
CA CYS A 433 -18.89 20.22 27.28
C CYS A 433 -18.84 21.20 26.09
N HIS A 434 -19.94 21.88 25.78
CA HIS A 434 -20.09 22.61 24.51
C HIS A 434 -19.15 23.79 24.36
N SER A 435 -18.86 24.54 25.44
CA SER A 435 -17.91 25.66 25.37
C SER A 435 -16.44 25.20 25.47
N PRO A 436 -16.02 24.41 26.48
CA PRO A 436 -14.61 24.09 26.67
C PRO A 436 -14.02 23.24 25.54
N TYR A 437 -14.81 22.32 24.98
CA TYR A 437 -14.33 21.34 23.99
C TYR A 437 -14.65 21.71 22.53
N SER A 438 -15.27 22.85 22.28
CA SER A 438 -15.53 23.31 20.90
C SER A 438 -14.30 23.95 20.27
N PHE A 439 -14.08 23.65 18.99
CA PHE A 439 -13.10 24.33 18.15
C PHE A 439 -13.46 25.79 17.87
N HIS A 440 -14.75 26.13 17.83
CA HIS A 440 -15.23 27.49 17.53
C HIS A 440 -14.83 28.52 18.59
N TRP A 441 -14.63 28.07 19.84
CA TRP A 441 -14.20 28.90 20.95
C TRP A 441 -12.70 28.80 21.23
N MET A 442 -11.94 28.15 20.34
CA MET A 442 -10.50 27.97 20.50
C MET A 442 -9.73 28.97 19.63
N TRP A 443 -8.88 29.77 20.29
CA TRP A 443 -7.96 30.64 19.60
C TRP A 443 -6.96 29.85 18.74
N GLY A 444 -6.73 30.30 17.51
CA GLY A 444 -5.82 29.65 16.56
C GLY A 444 -6.39 28.42 15.84
N ALA A 445 -7.62 27.98 16.16
CA ALA A 445 -8.24 26.82 15.52
C ALA A 445 -8.61 27.06 14.04
N GLY A 446 -8.94 28.29 13.67
CA GLY A 446 -9.46 28.60 12.34
C GLY A 446 -10.76 27.83 12.06
N MET A 447 -10.89 27.25 10.87
CA MET A 447 -12.04 26.41 10.48
C MET A 447 -11.77 24.90 10.67
N THR A 448 -10.95 24.53 11.66
CA THR A 448 -10.68 23.11 11.96
C THR A 448 -11.90 22.47 12.61
N HIS A 449 -12.34 21.31 12.12
CA HIS A 449 -13.55 20.63 12.60
C HIS A 449 -13.31 19.31 13.36
N GLY A 450 -12.07 18.80 13.43
CA GLY A 450 -11.75 17.56 14.17
C GLY A 450 -12.07 16.24 13.45
N GLU A 451 -13.05 16.22 12.54
CA GLU A 451 -13.53 14.99 11.83
C GLU A 451 -12.57 14.30 10.84
N GLY A 452 -11.31 14.74 10.74
CA GLY A 452 -10.39 14.24 9.70
C GLY A 452 -10.08 12.75 9.79
N VAL A 453 -10.15 12.17 10.99
CA VAL A 453 -9.88 10.75 11.24
C VAL A 453 -10.97 9.84 10.66
N GLU A 454 -12.24 10.24 10.75
CA GLU A 454 -13.38 9.50 10.18
C GLU A 454 -13.34 9.46 8.66
N GLN A 455 -12.94 10.58 8.04
CA GLN A 455 -12.74 10.64 6.58
C GLN A 455 -11.63 9.69 6.12
N ASN A 456 -10.57 9.53 6.93
CA ASN A 456 -9.52 8.56 6.62
C ASN A 456 -10.01 7.11 6.83
N TRP A 457 -10.85 6.87 7.83
CA TRP A 457 -11.48 5.56 8.01
C TRP A 457 -12.33 5.18 6.82
N ALA A 458 -13.15 6.10 6.30
CA ALA A 458 -13.96 5.85 5.10
C ALA A 458 -13.14 5.31 3.93
N PHE A 459 -11.93 5.85 3.70
CA PHE A 459 -11.00 5.34 2.67
C PHE A 459 -10.46 3.94 2.98
N SER A 460 -10.07 3.68 4.23
CA SER A 460 -9.44 2.42 4.64
C SER A 460 -10.45 1.27 4.81
N ASN A 461 -11.72 1.57 5.09
CA ASN A 461 -12.77 0.62 5.43
C ASN A 461 -13.04 -0.43 4.36
N GLY A 462 -12.81 -0.13 3.08
CA GLY A 462 -12.93 -1.15 2.03
C GLY A 462 -11.93 -2.32 2.19
N ALA A 463 -10.84 -2.15 2.96
CA ALA A 463 -9.88 -3.21 3.27
C ALA A 463 -10.37 -4.14 4.40
N ALA A 464 -11.44 -3.80 5.12
CA ALA A 464 -11.93 -4.59 6.25
C ALA A 464 -12.21 -6.04 5.86
N GLY A 465 -12.94 -6.27 4.77
CA GLY A 465 -13.31 -7.61 4.33
C GLY A 465 -12.10 -8.49 4.01
N SER A 466 -11.12 -7.96 3.27
CA SER A 466 -9.94 -8.72 2.85
C SER A 466 -8.94 -8.93 3.98
N THR A 467 -8.83 -8.02 4.94
CA THR A 467 -7.89 -8.13 6.07
C THR A 467 -8.44 -8.91 7.26
N ARG A 468 -9.76 -9.13 7.34
CA ARG A 468 -10.41 -9.80 8.48
C ARG A 468 -9.87 -11.19 8.77
N LEU A 469 -9.61 -11.99 7.74
CA LEU A 469 -9.10 -13.37 7.85
C LEU A 469 -7.60 -13.49 7.55
N MET A 470 -6.89 -12.37 7.39
CA MET A 470 -5.44 -12.40 7.23
C MET A 470 -4.75 -12.73 8.57
N GLY A 471 -3.62 -13.41 8.49
CA GLY A 471 -2.72 -13.53 9.64
C GLY A 471 -2.14 -12.16 10.04
N PRO A 472 -1.47 -12.09 11.20
CA PRO A 472 -0.99 -10.83 11.77
C PRO A 472 -0.01 -10.09 10.85
N GLY A 473 1.02 -10.76 10.33
CA GLY A 473 1.99 -10.18 9.41
C GLY A 473 1.40 -9.71 8.09
N SER A 474 0.52 -10.51 7.51
CA SER A 474 -0.15 -10.24 6.24
C SER A 474 -1.11 -9.06 6.34
N ARG A 475 -1.91 -9.01 7.43
CA ARG A 475 -2.81 -7.89 7.72
C ARG A 475 -2.01 -6.60 7.90
N HIS A 476 -0.99 -6.64 8.75
CA HIS A 476 -0.19 -5.46 9.09
C HIS A 476 0.48 -4.87 7.84
N ALA A 477 1.12 -5.70 7.01
CA ALA A 477 1.70 -5.26 5.75
C ALA A 477 0.68 -4.67 4.77
N THR A 478 -0.55 -5.21 4.74
CA THR A 478 -1.64 -4.68 3.90
C THR A 478 -2.11 -3.31 4.39
N LEU A 479 -2.35 -3.18 5.69
CA LEU A 479 -2.82 -1.94 6.27
C LEU A 479 -1.75 -0.83 6.19
N GLU A 480 -0.49 -1.13 6.51
CA GLU A 480 0.64 -0.21 6.33
C GLU A 480 0.72 0.37 4.92
N ASP A 481 0.51 -0.48 3.89
CA ASP A 481 0.54 -0.04 2.49
C ASP A 481 -0.72 0.77 2.11
N VAL A 482 -1.91 0.41 2.63
CA VAL A 482 -3.15 1.18 2.43
C VAL A 482 -3.05 2.57 3.05
N PHE A 483 -2.58 2.68 4.29
CA PHE A 483 -2.40 3.96 4.97
C PHE A 483 -1.27 4.79 4.33
N GLY A 484 -0.19 4.13 3.91
CA GLY A 484 0.91 4.77 3.18
C GLY A 484 0.48 5.33 1.83
N PHE A 485 -0.34 4.57 1.09
CA PHE A 485 -0.88 5.02 -0.18
C PHE A 485 -1.80 6.23 -0.02
N HIS A 486 -2.70 6.21 0.99
CA HIS A 486 -3.53 7.37 1.33
C HIS A 486 -2.68 8.62 1.57
N ASN A 487 -1.69 8.54 2.45
CA ASN A 487 -0.83 9.68 2.75
C ASN A 487 -0.06 10.17 1.52
N TYR A 488 0.43 9.26 0.67
CA TYR A 488 1.11 9.62 -0.57
C TYR A 488 0.20 10.43 -1.51
N ASP A 489 -1.04 10.00 -1.71
CA ASP A 489 -2.02 10.73 -2.52
C ASP A 489 -2.35 12.10 -1.91
N ARG A 490 -2.48 12.19 -0.59
CA ARG A 490 -2.68 13.48 0.11
C ARG A 490 -1.51 14.43 -0.13
N VAL A 491 -0.27 13.93 -0.12
CA VAL A 491 0.92 14.74 -0.42
C VAL A 491 0.92 15.22 -1.88
N LEU A 492 0.54 14.37 -2.83
CA LEU A 492 0.41 14.77 -4.24
C LEU A 492 -0.67 15.83 -4.41
N ALA A 493 -1.82 15.68 -3.76
CA ALA A 493 -2.89 16.67 -3.77
C ALA A 493 -2.45 18.01 -3.16
N MET A 494 -1.72 17.99 -2.04
CA MET A 494 -1.14 19.19 -1.44
C MET A 494 -0.18 19.90 -2.39
N ARG A 495 0.65 19.16 -3.14
CA ARG A 495 1.58 19.75 -4.12
C ARG A 495 0.84 20.55 -5.18
N ALA A 496 -0.34 20.09 -5.62
CA ALA A 496 -1.15 20.81 -6.60
C ALA A 496 -1.90 22.00 -5.97
N PHE A 497 -2.36 21.86 -4.73
CA PHE A 497 -3.31 22.80 -4.12
C PHE A 497 -2.66 23.92 -3.28
N LEU A 498 -1.54 23.66 -2.60
CA LEU A 498 -0.90 24.66 -1.73
C LEU A 498 -0.42 25.90 -2.49
N PRO A 499 0.20 25.81 -3.69
CA PRO A 499 0.59 26.99 -4.47
C PRO A 499 -0.60 27.89 -4.80
N LEU A 500 -1.73 27.31 -5.22
CA LEU A 500 -2.96 28.06 -5.54
C LEU A 500 -3.47 28.88 -4.35
N ARG A 501 -3.29 28.40 -3.11
CA ARG A 501 -3.66 29.13 -1.89
C ARG A 501 -2.69 30.24 -1.51
N LEU A 502 -1.44 30.16 -1.98
CA LEU A 502 -0.44 31.22 -1.79
C LEU A 502 -0.65 32.32 -2.84
N ASP A 503 -0.90 31.94 -4.10
CA ASP A 503 -1.10 32.88 -5.21
C ASP A 503 -2.45 33.60 -5.14
N SER A 504 -3.50 32.96 -4.61
CA SER A 504 -4.81 33.62 -4.38
C SER A 504 -4.79 34.69 -3.27
N ARG A 505 -3.61 35.09 -2.78
CA ARG A 505 -3.39 36.16 -1.80
C ARG A 505 -2.58 37.34 -2.38
N VAL A 506 -2.37 37.37 -3.70
CA VAL A 506 -2.04 38.57 -4.47
C VAL A 506 -3.32 39.03 -5.16
#